data_AF-A0A2T4LKP5-F1
#
_entry.id   AF-A0A2T4LKP5-F1
#
_cell.length_a   1.000
_cell.length_b   1.000
_cell.length_c   1.000
_cell.angle_alpha   90.00
_cell.angle_beta   90.00
_cell.angle_gamma   90.00
#
_symmetry.space_group_name_H-M   'P 1'
#
loop_
_entity.id
_entity.type
_entity.pdbx_description
1 polymer ?
#
loop_
_entity_poly.entity_id
_entity_poly.type
_entity_poly.pdbx_seq_one_letter_code
_entity_poly.pdbx_strand_id
1 'polypeptide(L)'
;VSVAIAGSIMFVGLIIPNISKKLLPPNYKYLIPFNAISGAILMLLSDIIARIIIQPLELPIGVITAIIGAITLIYIMRKGIQSI
;
A
#
# COMPACT_ATOMS: atom_id res chain seq x y z
N VAL A 1 -14.95 4.98 -8.11
CA VAL A 1 -14.65 6.44 -8.11
C VAL A 1 -13.15 6.70 -8.06
N SER A 2 -12.40 6.16 -7.09
CA SER A 2 -10.97 6.46 -6.92
C SER A 2 -10.11 6.27 -8.17
N VAL A 3 -10.27 5.15 -8.90
CA VAL A 3 -9.49 4.89 -10.12
C VAL A 3 -9.80 5.86 -11.26
N ALA A 4 -11.04 6.34 -11.35
CA ALA A 4 -11.45 7.30 -12.37
C ALA A 4 -10.82 8.70 -12.16
N ILE A 5 -10.43 9.01 -10.92
CA ILE A 5 -9.87 10.33 -10.55
C ILE A 5 -8.34 10.25 -10.41
N ALA A 6 -7.83 9.23 -9.72
CA ALA A 6 -6.42 9.10 -9.35
C ALA A 6 -5.61 8.19 -10.29
N GLY A 7 -6.24 7.58 -11.29
CA GLY A 7 -5.62 6.58 -12.15
C GLY A 7 -5.49 5.20 -11.51
N SER A 8 -4.79 4.29 -12.18
CA SER A 8 -4.59 2.91 -11.70
C SER A 8 -3.55 2.88 -10.57
N ILE A 9 -4.03 2.53 -9.37
CA ILE A 9 -3.18 2.36 -8.18
C ILE A 9 -3.27 0.90 -7.76
N MET A 10 -2.14 0.21 -7.83
CA MET A 10 -2.06 -1.21 -7.48
C MET A 10 -1.52 -1.41 -6.06
N PHE A 11 -1.80 -2.58 -5.50
CA PHE A 11 -1.23 -3.11 -4.26
C PHE A 11 -1.63 -2.47 -2.93
N VAL A 12 -2.04 -1.19 -2.84
CA VAL A 12 -2.40 -0.58 -1.54
C VAL A 12 -3.46 -1.40 -0.78
N GLY A 13 -4.50 -1.86 -1.49
CA GLY A 13 -5.55 -2.72 -0.95
C GLY A 13 -5.09 -4.14 -0.57
N LEU A 14 -3.91 -4.57 -1.01
CA LEU A 14 -3.30 -5.85 -0.61
C LEU A 14 -2.33 -5.65 0.57
N ILE A 15 -1.54 -4.58 0.56
CA ILE A 15 -0.49 -4.33 1.56
C ILE A 15 -1.11 -4.07 2.93
N ILE A 16 -2.00 -3.08 3.00
CA ILE A 16 -2.52 -2.56 4.26
C ILE A 16 -3.26 -3.63 5.07
N PRO A 17 -4.32 -4.30 4.56
CA PRO A 17 -5.07 -5.27 5.36
C PRO A 17 -4.22 -6.49 5.77
N ASN A 18 -3.20 -6.86 5.00
CA ASN A 18 -2.29 -7.95 5.38
C ASN A 18 -1.37 -7.57 6.54
N ILE A 19 -0.92 -6.32 6.61
CA ILE A 19 -0.12 -5.81 7.73
C ILE A 19 -1.02 -5.65 8.95
N SER A 20 -2.19 -5.03 8.79
CA SER A 20 -3.11 -4.75 9.90
C SER A 20 -3.62 -6.00 10.59
N LYS A 21 -3.88 -7.09 9.84
CA LYS A 21 -4.25 -8.39 10.41
C LYS A 21 -3.17 -9.03 11.30
N LYS A 22 -1.90 -8.64 11.13
CA LYS A 22 -0.78 -9.10 11.98
C LYS A 22 -0.58 -8.22 13.22
N LEU A 23 -1.00 -6.96 13.16
CA LEU A 23 -0.79 -5.97 14.21
C LEU A 23 -1.99 -5.83 15.15
N LEU A 24 -3.21 -5.94 14.63
CA LEU A 24 -4.44 -5.72 15.37
C LEU A 24 -5.21 -7.03 15.59
N PRO A 25 -6.03 -7.09 16.66
CA PRO A 25 -6.95 -8.19 16.88
C PRO A 25 -7.96 -8.32 15.71
N PRO A 26 -8.53 -9.51 15.47
CA PRO A 26 -9.42 -9.80 14.34
C PRO A 26 -10.83 -9.20 14.50
N ASN A 27 -10.92 -7.92 14.84
CA ASN A 27 -12.16 -7.18 15.01
C ASN A 27 -12.25 -6.06 13.97
N TYR A 28 -13.26 -6.17 13.08
CA TYR A 28 -13.48 -5.24 11.98
C TYR A 28 -13.73 -3.79 12.42
N LYS A 29 -14.24 -3.56 13.64
CA LYS A 29 -14.40 -2.21 14.19
C LYS A 29 -13.08 -1.44 14.29
N TYR A 30 -11.97 -2.13 14.53
CA TYR A 30 -10.65 -1.50 14.60
C TYR A 30 -9.88 -1.62 13.30
N LEU A 31 -10.03 -2.74 12.58
CA LEU A 31 -9.34 -2.97 11.31
C LEU A 31 -9.75 -1.99 10.22
N ILE A 32 -11.04 -1.65 10.11
CA ILE A 32 -11.52 -0.71 9.07
C ILE A 32 -10.90 0.69 9.23
N PRO A 33 -11.03 1.39 10.38
CA PRO A 33 -10.46 2.72 10.53
C PRO A 33 -8.94 2.70 10.46
N PHE A 34 -8.29 1.67 11.01
CA PHE A 34 -6.84 1.54 10.93
C PHE A 34 -6.37 1.37 9.46
N ASN A 35 -7.04 0.52 8.68
CA ASN A 35 -6.72 0.32 7.27
C ASN A 35 -6.91 1.62 6.45
N ALA A 36 -7.97 2.38 6.74
CA ALA A 36 -8.19 3.65 6.05
C ALA A 36 -7.06 4.65 6.33
N ILE A 37 -6.67 4.81 7.59
CA ILE A 37 -5.62 5.74 8.01
C ILE A 37 -4.26 5.30 7.47
N SER A 38 -3.89 4.03 7.65
CA SER A 38 -2.60 3.51 7.16
C SER A 38 -2.50 3.58 5.64
N GLY A 39 -3.60 3.32 4.92
CA GLY A 39 -3.65 3.45 3.47
C GLY A 39 -3.45 4.89 3.00
N ALA A 40 -4.08 5.85 3.68
CA ALA A 40 -3.90 7.28 3.39
C ALA A 40 -2.45 7.74 3.63
N ILE A 41 -1.83 7.32 4.74
CA ILE A 41 -0.44 7.65 5.06
C ILE A 41 0.51 7.09 4.00
N LEU A 42 0.32 5.82 3.61
CA LEU A 42 1.15 5.18 2.57
C LEU A 42 1.03 5.90 1.22
N MET A 43 -0.18 6.31 0.83
CA MET A 43 -0.40 7.08 -0.40
C MET A 43 0.27 8.44 -0.36
N LEU A 44 0.12 9.20 0.73
CA LEU A 44 0.75 10.52 0.88
C LEU A 44 2.27 10.43 0.81
N LEU A 45 2.87 9.47 1.51
CA LEU A 45 4.31 9.23 1.42
C LEU A 45 4.74 8.86 0.01
N SER A 46 3.95 8.03 -0.69
CA SER A 46 4.26 7.66 -2.08
C SER A 46 4.19 8.86 -3.04
N ASP A 47 3.23 9.77 -2.86
CA ASP A 47 3.13 11.01 -3.64
C ASP A 47 4.30 11.97 -3.38
N ILE A 48 4.66 12.16 -2.11
CA ILE A 48 5.81 12.99 -1.74
C ILE A 48 7.09 12.43 -2.37
N ILE A 49 7.33 11.13 -2.27
CA ILE A 49 8.51 10.49 -2.87
C ILE A 49 8.48 10.61 -4.40
N ALA A 50 7.31 10.46 -5.04
CA ALA A 50 7.17 10.60 -6.50
C ALA A 50 7.59 11.99 -6.98
N ARG A 51 7.18 13.02 -6.23
CA ARG A 51 7.52 14.43 -6.53
C ARG A 51 8.99 14.75 -6.31
N ILE A 52 9.64 14.11 -5.34
CA ILE A 52 11.05 14.38 -5.01
C ILE A 52 12.00 13.73 -6.03
N ILE A 53 11.72 12.52 -6.51
CA ILE A 53 12.69 11.76 -7.34
C ILE A 53 12.85 12.37 -8.75
N ILE A 54 11.77 12.87 -9.37
CA ILE A 54 11.75 13.18 -10.82
C ILE A 54 11.42 14.65 -11.13
N GLN A 55 11.65 15.57 -10.18
CA GLN A 55 11.43 17.00 -10.44
C GLN A 55 12.24 17.50 -11.67
N PRO A 56 11.62 18.18 -12.68
CA PRO A 56 10.28 18.79 -12.73
C PRO A 56 9.16 17.93 -13.36
N LEU A 57 9.44 16.68 -13.77
CA LEU A 57 8.42 15.76 -14.28
C LEU A 57 7.61 15.15 -13.12
N GLU A 58 6.36 14.81 -13.38
CA GLU A 58 5.54 14.07 -12.40
C GLU A 58 5.60 12.57 -12.69
N LEU A 59 6.15 11.81 -11.75
CA LEU A 59 6.06 10.34 -11.79
C LEU A 59 4.68 9.89 -11.31
N PRO A 60 3.98 8.99 -12.02
CA PRO A 60 2.72 8.44 -11.54
C PRO A 60 2.93 7.71 -10.21
N ILE A 61 2.16 8.08 -9.18
CA ILE A 61 2.19 7.46 -7.84
C ILE A 61 1.99 5.94 -7.89
N GLY A 62 1.25 5.46 -8.90
CA GLY A 62 1.07 4.04 -9.20
C GLY A 62 2.39 3.26 -9.34
N VAL A 63 3.45 3.88 -9.85
CA VAL A 63 4.77 3.25 -10.01
C VAL A 63 5.43 3.00 -8.66
N ILE A 64 5.44 4.01 -7.78
CA ILE A 64 6.05 3.89 -6.45
C ILE A 64 5.28 2.87 -5.61
N THR A 65 3.96 2.97 -5.60
CA THR A 65 3.11 2.02 -4.88
C THR A 65 3.25 0.59 -5.41
N ALA A 66 3.45 0.41 -6.72
CA ALA A 66 3.72 -0.91 -7.30
C ALA A 66 5.07 -1.50 -6.87
N ILE A 67 6.13 -0.70 -6.78
CA ILE A 67 7.44 -1.17 -6.29
C ILE A 67 7.33 -1.61 -4.83
N ILE A 68 6.74 -0.77 -3.98
CA ILE A 68 6.52 -1.09 -2.56
C ILE A 68 5.64 -2.34 -2.42
N GLY A 69 4.58 -2.43 -3.24
CA GLY A 69 3.67 -3.55 -3.29
C GLY A 69 4.31 -4.86 -3.72
N ALA A 70 5.18 -4.82 -4.73
CA ALA A 70 5.92 -5.99 -5.18
C ALA A 70 6.85 -6.52 -4.08
N ILE A 71 7.61 -5.63 -3.42
CA ILE A 71 8.51 -6.01 -2.31
C ILE A 71 7.73 -6.65 -1.17
N THR A 72 6.62 -6.03 -0.76
CA THR A 72 5.77 -6.56 0.33
C THR A 72 5.09 -7.86 -0.06
N LEU A 73 4.63 -8.01 -1.30
CA LEU A 73 4.02 -9.26 -1.77
C LEU A 73 5.05 -10.40 -1.77
N ILE A 74 6.25 -10.17 -2.30
CA ILE A 74 7.35 -11.15 -2.27
C ILE A 74 7.67 -11.55 -0.83
N TYR A 75 7.75 -10.58 0.09
CA TYR A 75 7.99 -10.84 1.50
C TYR A 75 6.90 -11.73 2.12
N ILE A 76 5.63 -11.44 1.84
CA ILE A 76 4.50 -12.24 2.34
C ILE A 76 4.53 -13.65 1.75
N MET A 77 4.78 -13.80 0.45
CA MET A 77 4.89 -15.11 -0.21
C MET A 77 6.00 -15.97 0.41
N ARG A 78 7.20 -15.39 0.60
CA ARG A 78 8.32 -16.10 1.23
C ARG A 78 8.00 -16.58 2.64
N LYS A 79 7.28 -15.77 3.42
CA LYS A 79 6.87 -16.14 4.78
C LYS A 79 5.77 -17.21 4.78
N GLY A 80 4.84 -17.15 3.83
CA GLY A 80 3.78 -18.16 3.67
C GLY A 80 4.31 -19.54 3.28
N ILE A 81 5.39 -19.59 2.48
CA ILE A 81 6.06 -20.83 2.07
C ILE A 81 6.74 -21.55 3.26
N GLN A 82 7.18 -20.82 4.30
CA GLN A 82 7.82 -21.40 5.49
C GLN A 82 6.84 -22.07 6.46
N SER A 83 5.54 -21.96 6.25
CA SER A 83 4.52 -22.48 7.17
C SER A 83 3.84 -23.77 6.68
N ILE A 84 4.42 -24.44 5.68
CA ILE A 84 3.99 -25.74 5.13
C ILE A 84 5.01 -26.81 5.51
#